data_AF-A0A7S4KIQ9-F1
#
_entry.id   AF-A0A7S4KIQ9-F1
#
_cell.length_a   1.000
_cell.length_b   1.000
_cell.length_c   1.000
_cell.angle_alpha   90.00
_cell.angle_beta   90.00
_cell.angle_gamma   90.00
#
_symmetry.space_group_name_H-M   'P 1'
#
loop_
_entity.id
_entity.type
_entity.pdbx_description
1 polymer ?
#
loop_
_entity_poly.entity_id
_entity_poly.type
_entity_poly.pdbx_seq_one_letter_code
_entity_poly.pdbx_strand_id
1 'polypeptide(L)'
;FVRSAGQGLLFADPVSLRSVEWDCRQELTRQSRLHPPALDMLTSSGVMSSCWLSPHEPLGPHDGSEWRHGGFAYIFADGEAELDCVYALKECKEHVPIARLPQQPQRARP
;
A
#
# COMPACT_ATOMS: atom_id res chain seq x y z
N PHE A 1 -2.47 28.19 1.21
CA PHE A 1 -2.71 26.79 1.59
C PHE A 1 -1.52 25.96 1.11
N VAL A 2 -0.58 25.64 2.01
CA VAL A 2 0.52 24.73 1.69
C VAL A 2 0.31 23.51 2.57
N ARG A 3 -0.23 22.44 1.98
CA ARG A 3 -0.21 21.12 2.60
C ARG A 3 1.25 20.69 2.62
N SER A 4 1.81 20.36 3.76
CA SER A 4 3.11 19.68 3.80
C SER A 4 2.93 18.31 3.14
N ALA A 5 3.47 18.16 1.93
CA ALA A 5 3.70 16.85 1.34
C ALA A 5 4.82 16.19 2.16
N GLY A 6 4.55 15.08 2.85
CA GLY A 6 5.65 14.37 3.51
C GLY A 6 5.34 13.45 4.68
N GLN A 7 4.09 13.29 5.13
CA GLN A 7 3.76 12.14 5.98
C GLN A 7 3.31 11.02 5.05
N GLY A 8 4.29 10.26 4.55
CA GLY A 8 4.06 9.10 3.69
C GLY A 8 3.24 8.01 4.39
N LEU A 9 2.74 7.08 3.60
CA LEU A 9 2.08 5.88 4.12
C LEU A 9 3.12 4.97 4.77
N LEU A 10 2.84 4.48 5.97
CA LEU A 10 3.66 3.47 6.64
C LEU A 10 3.08 2.09 6.36
N PHE A 11 3.95 1.15 6.01
CA PHE A 11 3.57 -0.22 5.70
C PHE A 11 4.12 -1.20 6.75
N ALA A 12 3.38 -2.29 6.96
CA ALA A 12 3.83 -3.46 7.71
C ALA A 12 4.70 -4.38 6.86
N ASP A 13 5.20 -5.43 7.49
CA ASP A 13 5.84 -6.54 6.78
C ASP A 13 4.82 -7.20 5.82
N PRO A 14 5.29 -7.78 4.71
CA PRO A 14 4.40 -8.35 3.71
C PRO A 14 3.65 -9.56 4.27
N VAL A 15 2.33 -9.56 4.08
CA VAL A 15 1.47 -10.72 4.31
C VAL A 15 1.39 -11.51 3.02
N SER A 16 1.84 -12.77 3.03
CA SER A 16 1.80 -13.62 1.84
C SER A 16 0.36 -13.97 1.47
N LEU A 17 0.04 -13.89 0.18
CA LEU A 17 -1.24 -14.32 -0.38
C LEU A 17 -1.19 -15.76 -0.92
N ARG A 18 -0.07 -16.47 -0.72
CA ARG A 18 0.10 -17.84 -1.18
C ARG A 18 -0.82 -18.78 -0.40
N SER A 19 -1.72 -19.45 -1.10
CA SER A 19 -2.57 -20.50 -0.55
C SER A 19 -2.60 -21.72 -1.48
N VAL A 20 -2.71 -22.91 -0.89
CA VAL A 20 -2.92 -24.17 -1.64
C VAL A 20 -4.39 -24.31 -2.05
N GLU A 21 -5.30 -23.71 -1.29
CA GLU A 21 -6.75 -23.88 -1.44
C GLU A 21 -7.42 -22.73 -2.21
N TRP A 22 -6.67 -21.65 -2.47
CA TRP A 22 -7.22 -20.43 -3.07
C TRP A 22 -6.19 -19.73 -3.97
N ASP A 23 -6.65 -19.29 -5.14
CA ASP A 23 -5.87 -18.51 -6.10
C ASP A 23 -6.26 -17.02 -6.02
N CYS A 24 -5.40 -16.22 -5.40
CA CYS A 24 -5.62 -14.79 -5.25
C CYS A 24 -5.68 -14.05 -6.59
N ARG A 25 -4.91 -14.49 -7.58
CA ARG A 25 -4.80 -13.84 -8.88
C ARG A 25 -6.09 -14.00 -9.65
N GLN A 26 -6.64 -15.21 -9.65
CA GLN A 26 -7.90 -15.51 -10.31
C GLN A 26 -9.03 -14.68 -9.70
N GLU A 27 -9.12 -14.59 -8.37
CA GLU A 27 -10.17 -13.84 -7.70
C GLU A 27 -10.06 -12.33 -7.95
N LEU A 28 -8.88 -11.74 -7.82
CA LEU A 28 -8.65 -10.31 -8.07
C LEU A 28 -8.85 -9.94 -9.55
N THR A 29 -8.50 -10.83 -10.47
CA THR A 29 -8.78 -10.69 -11.91
C THR A 29 -10.29 -10.71 -12.17
N ARG A 30 -11.01 -11.67 -11.58
CA ARG A 30 -12.48 -11.78 -11.69
C ARG A 30 -13.18 -10.52 -11.18
N GLN A 31 -12.64 -9.89 -10.14
CA GLN A 31 -13.13 -8.64 -9.60
C GLN A 31 -12.71 -7.40 -10.42
N SER A 32 -11.88 -7.54 -11.46
CA SER A 32 -11.35 -6.44 -12.28
C SER A 32 -10.61 -5.37 -11.47
N ARG A 33 -9.87 -5.80 -10.45
CA ARG A 33 -9.17 -4.89 -9.52
C ARG A 33 -7.69 -4.72 -9.79
N LEU A 34 -7.12 -5.61 -10.59
CA LEU A 34 -5.71 -5.59 -10.90
C LEU A 34 -5.40 -4.44 -11.86
N HIS A 35 -4.49 -3.58 -11.43
CA HIS A 35 -3.98 -2.48 -12.23
C HIS A 35 -2.52 -2.74 -12.60
N PRO A 36 -2.08 -2.32 -13.80
CA PRO A 36 -0.67 -2.39 -14.16
C PRO A 36 0.17 -1.57 -13.17
N PRO A 37 1.44 -1.93 -12.94
CA PRO A 37 2.30 -1.22 -12.00
C PRO A 37 2.51 0.22 -12.49
N ALA A 38 2.35 1.19 -11.60
CA ALA A 38 2.50 2.60 -11.96
C ALA A 38 3.97 3.05 -12.15
N LEU A 39 4.94 2.23 -11.70
CA LEU A 39 6.36 2.57 -11.66
C LEU A 39 7.18 1.47 -12.32
N ASP A 40 8.09 1.85 -13.22
CA ASP A 40 8.99 0.91 -13.93
C ASP A 40 9.85 0.08 -12.98
N MET A 41 10.19 0.63 -11.81
CA MET A 41 10.94 -0.08 -10.79
C MET A 41 10.19 -1.32 -10.29
N LEU A 42 8.86 -1.24 -10.15
CA LEU A 42 8.04 -2.37 -9.70
C LEU A 42 8.03 -3.46 -10.77
N THR A 43 7.83 -3.08 -12.03
CA THR A 43 7.90 -4.00 -13.17
C THR A 43 9.27 -4.66 -13.29
N SER A 44 10.34 -3.90 -13.07
CA SER A 44 11.72 -4.41 -13.06
C SER A 44 11.99 -5.37 -11.90
N SER A 45 11.16 -5.33 -10.86
CA SER A 45 11.22 -6.22 -9.69
C SER A 45 10.29 -7.42 -9.82
N GLY A 46 9.66 -7.64 -10.99
CA GLY A 46 8.78 -8.77 -11.26
C GLY A 46 7.30 -8.53 -10.97
N VAL A 47 6.91 -7.35 -10.49
CA VAL A 47 5.49 -7.02 -10.26
C VAL A 47 4.76 -6.87 -11.60
N MET A 48 3.69 -7.65 -11.78
CA MET A 48 2.83 -7.61 -12.96
C MET A 48 1.58 -6.77 -12.76
N SER A 49 1.03 -6.77 -11.55
CA SER A 49 -0.12 -5.95 -11.23
C SER A 49 -0.18 -5.61 -9.75
N SER A 50 -1.04 -4.66 -9.42
CA SER A 50 -1.24 -4.21 -8.05
C SER A 50 -2.68 -3.74 -7.84
N CYS A 51 -3.12 -3.74 -6.59
CA CYS A 51 -4.40 -3.14 -6.23
C CYS A 51 -4.42 -2.65 -4.78
N TRP A 52 -5.29 -1.67 -4.52
CA TRP A 52 -5.62 -1.25 -3.16
C TRP A 52 -6.68 -2.16 -2.55
N LEU A 53 -6.44 -2.58 -1.32
CA LEU A 53 -7.43 -3.20 -0.44
C LEU A 53 -8.00 -2.15 0.51
N SER A 54 -9.31 -2.18 0.67
CA SER A 54 -10.02 -1.36 1.64
C SER A 54 -9.74 -1.85 3.07
N PRO A 55 -9.94 -1.00 4.09
CA PRO A 55 -9.89 -1.41 5.49
C PRO A 55 -10.76 -2.65 5.74
N HIS A 56 -10.18 -3.68 6.36
CA HIS A 56 -10.87 -4.94 6.69
C HIS A 56 -11.48 -5.68 5.50
N GLU A 57 -11.00 -5.44 4.29
CA GLU A 57 -11.55 -6.10 3.12
C GLU A 57 -11.23 -7.60 3.13
N PRO A 58 -12.21 -8.51 3.08
CA PRO A 58 -11.92 -9.93 3.03
C PRO A 58 -11.30 -10.30 1.68
N LEU A 59 -10.28 -11.18 1.71
CA LEU A 59 -9.62 -11.65 0.51
C LEU A 59 -9.26 -13.13 0.65
N GLY A 60 -10.05 -13.99 -0.02
CA GLY A 60 -9.88 -15.44 0.06
C GLY A 60 -10.02 -15.96 1.50
N PRO A 61 -9.03 -16.67 2.06
CA PRO A 61 -9.07 -17.15 3.43
C PRO A 61 -8.78 -16.05 4.48
N HIS A 62 -8.35 -14.87 4.07
CA HIS A 62 -8.05 -13.76 4.97
C HIS A 62 -9.30 -12.94 5.26
N ASP A 63 -9.60 -12.72 6.54
CA ASP A 63 -10.74 -11.93 7.01
C ASP A 63 -10.50 -10.41 6.96
N GLY A 64 -9.30 -10.00 6.56
CA GLY A 64 -8.89 -8.59 6.47
C GLY A 64 -8.40 -7.97 7.78
N SER A 65 -8.29 -8.75 8.87
CA SER A 65 -7.75 -8.26 10.14
C SER A 65 -6.30 -7.78 10.03
N GLU A 66 -5.51 -8.39 9.14
CA GLU A 66 -4.10 -8.06 8.90
C GLU A 66 -3.90 -6.69 8.21
N TRP A 67 -4.87 -6.25 7.41
CA TRP A 67 -4.90 -4.91 6.78
C TRP A 67 -6.06 -4.07 7.29
N ARG A 68 -6.13 -3.95 8.62
CA ARG A 68 -7.07 -3.10 9.35
C ARG A 68 -7.27 -1.70 8.76
N HIS A 69 -6.21 -1.06 8.27
CA HIS A 69 -6.25 0.30 7.74
C HIS A 69 -6.26 0.34 6.20
N GLY A 70 -6.47 -0.80 5.56
CA GLY A 70 -6.24 -1.01 4.13
C GLY A 70 -4.84 -1.55 3.87
N GLY A 71 -4.60 -1.92 2.62
CA GLY A 71 -3.34 -2.53 2.20
C GLY A 71 -3.09 -2.34 0.72
N PHE A 72 -1.85 -2.55 0.32
CA PHE A 72 -1.48 -2.54 -1.09
C PHE A 72 -0.98 -3.92 -1.49
N ALA A 73 -1.70 -4.56 -2.41
CA ALA A 73 -1.37 -5.88 -2.91
C ALA A 73 -0.44 -5.77 -4.13
N TYR A 74 0.60 -6.60 -4.16
CA TYR A 74 1.46 -6.80 -5.31
C TYR A 74 1.31 -8.22 -5.82
N ILE A 75 1.09 -8.34 -7.13
CA ILE A 75 1.00 -9.60 -7.85
C ILE A 75 2.20 -9.69 -8.78
N PHE A 76 3.01 -10.71 -8.60
CA PHE A 76 4.25 -10.93 -9.35
C PHE A 76 4.01 -11.73 -10.64
N ALA A 77 5.05 -11.98 -11.42
CA ALA A 77 4.98 -12.87 -12.57
C ALA A 77 4.53 -14.29 -12.17
N ASP A 78 3.98 -15.07 -13.11
CA ASP A 78 3.51 -16.45 -12.86
C ASP A 78 4.60 -17.38 -12.33
N GLY A 79 5.86 -17.15 -12.72
CA GLY A 79 7.01 -17.91 -12.21
C GLY A 79 7.42 -17.55 -10.77
N GLU A 80 6.83 -16.50 -10.19
CA GLU A 80 7.18 -15.94 -8.87
C GLU A 80 5.94 -15.77 -7.99
N ALA A 81 4.89 -16.58 -8.22
CA ALA A 81 3.61 -16.46 -7.52
C ALA A 81 3.69 -16.64 -6.00
N GLU A 82 4.75 -17.26 -5.51
CA GLU A 82 5.07 -17.33 -4.09
C GLU A 82 5.37 -15.96 -3.45
N LEU A 83 5.67 -14.93 -4.25
CA LEU A 83 5.97 -13.57 -3.79
C LEU A 83 4.72 -12.68 -3.69
N ASP A 84 3.56 -13.15 -4.15
CA ASP A 84 2.31 -12.39 -4.05
C ASP A 84 2.01 -12.03 -2.60
N CYS A 85 1.80 -10.74 -2.33
CA CYS A 85 1.70 -10.25 -0.97
C CYS A 85 0.90 -8.96 -0.84
N VAL A 86 0.48 -8.67 0.39
CA VAL A 86 -0.13 -7.41 0.82
C VAL A 86 0.79 -6.71 1.80
N TYR A 87 1.11 -5.46 1.51
CA TYR A 87 1.69 -4.54 2.48
C TYR A 87 0.57 -3.80 3.19
N ALA A 88 0.27 -4.19 4.43
CA ALA A 88 -0.77 -3.57 5.24
C ALA A 88 -0.37 -2.16 5.71
N LEU A 89 -1.32 -1.22 5.71
CA LEU A 89 -1.08 0.12 6.23
C LEU A 89 -1.02 0.11 7.76
N LYS A 90 0.01 0.77 8.30
CA LYS A 90 0.17 1.01 9.74
C LYS A 90 -0.49 2.33 10.13
N GLU A 91 -1.01 2.37 11.35
CA GLU A 91 -1.48 3.59 11.98
C GLU A 91 -0.31 4.58 12.15
N CYS A 92 -0.40 5.76 11.53
CA CYS A 92 0.52 6.86 11.80
C CYS A 92 0.15 7.49 13.15
N LYS A 93 0.81 7.06 14.22
CA LYS A 93 0.56 7.54 15.60
C LYS A 93 0.96 9.00 15.84
N GLU A 94 1.65 9.67 14.91
CA GLU A 94 2.09 11.05 15.07
C GLU A 94 1.51 11.99 14.01
N HIS A 95 0.29 12.45 14.27
CA HIS A 95 -0.12 13.77 13.79
C HIS A 95 0.55 14.82 14.71
N VAL A 96 1.72 15.33 14.32
CA VAL A 96 2.08 16.69 14.74
C VAL A 96 1.31 17.60 13.79
N PRO A 97 0.32 18.38 14.26
CA PRO A 97 -0.26 19.41 13.43
C PRO A 97 0.89 20.32 12.97
N ILE A 98 0.95 20.62 11.66
CA ILE A 98 1.96 21.51 11.05
C ILE A 98 2.00 22.91 11.73
N ALA A 99 1.04 23.20 12.61
CA ALA A 99 0.86 24.45 13.34
C ALA A 99 1.88 24.77 14.46
N ARG A 100 3.00 24.05 14.63
CA ARG A 100 3.97 24.32 15.71
C ARG A 100 5.43 24.45 15.28
N LEU A 101 5.70 24.90 14.06
CA LEU A 101 7.03 25.42 13.74
C LEU A 101 7.08 26.91 14.14
N PRO A 102 8.07 27.35 14.95
CA PRO A 102 8.23 28.77 15.26
C PRO A 102 8.44 29.54 13.94
N GLN A 103 7.59 30.54 13.70
CA GLN A 103 7.74 31.39 12.53
C GLN A 103 9.10 32.10 12.62
N GLN A 104 9.99 31.84 11.66
CA GLN A 104 11.18 32.67 11.51
C GLN A 104 10.72 34.11 11.25
N PRO A 105 11.29 35.10 11.96
CA PRO A 105 10.98 36.50 11.71
C PRO A 105 11.35 36.82 10.27
N GLN A 106 10.37 37.25 9.48
CA GLN A 106 10.62 37.71 8.12
C GLN A 106 11.59 38.88 8.19
N ARG A 107 12.79 38.71 7.62
CA ARG A 107 13.71 39.84 7.40
C ARG A 107 12.99 40.84 6.50
N ALA A 108 12.68 42.01 7.06
CA ALA A 108 12.32 43.19 6.28
C ALA A 108 13.44 43.43 5.25
N ARG A 109 13.09 43.39 3.97
CA ARG A 109 13.98 43.87 2.91
C ARG A 109 13.91 45.41 2.91
N PRO A 110 15.04 46.10 2.67
CA PRO A 110 15.16 47.56 2.71
C PRO A 110 14.35 48.25 1.61
#